data_AF-A0ABD1RUT9-F1
#
_entry.id   AF-A0ABD1RUT9-F1
#
_cell.length_a   1.000
_cell.length_b   1.000
_cell.length_c   1.000
_cell.angle_alpha   90.00
_cell.angle_beta   90.00
_cell.angle_gamma   90.00
#
_symmetry.space_group_name_H-M   'P 1'
#
loop_
_entity.id
_entity.type
_entity.pdbx_description
1 polymer ?
#
loop_
_entity_poly.entity_id
_entity_poly.type
_entity_poly.pdbx_seq_one_letter_code
_entity_poly.pdbx_strand_id
1 'polypeptide(L)'
;MHTLWNAARATTMPMWQNKIEDLKELNNEAYEWLDAKSTSQWSRSHFRESSKCDILLNNLCEAFNSSIVNAWEKPILSMLEQIRFNLMIRMVNKKEEDAKWKTDVGPRIVKIVEKNRKALRYLYATYSGDKRFEIRHIYSGHINAVDLVAKTCSCRSWQLSGVSCGHVICSLESRRMSSDLMLYVSDCYKKDAYWRTYLPSICPMTGPELWPNPSQHPLAPPPIKKMPGRPKKVRQRKQDEKLGDAGHEPDTNHGSVNHGPVGTLTRSRAKKIKEDIQGLVKTLWTDADIRNMSRTDEVPTWVHLIQAKEGVEEQFEAKAMLGLNGQHCDRMGINTCDRNTAVSEAEP
;
A
#
# COMPACT_ATOMS: atom_id res chain seq x y z
N MET A 1 -1.21 13.61 16.28
CA MET A 1 -1.35 12.66 15.14
C MET A 1 -2.44 13.08 14.15
N HIS A 2 -3.62 13.54 14.58
CA HIS A 2 -4.73 13.87 13.66
C HIS A 2 -4.46 15.09 12.75
N THR A 3 -3.75 16.13 13.21
CA THR A 3 -3.52 17.38 12.45
C THR A 3 -2.70 17.18 11.18
N LEU A 4 -1.55 16.48 11.26
CA LEU A 4 -0.75 16.09 10.08
C LEU A 4 -1.62 15.34 9.05
N TRP A 5 -2.37 14.32 9.49
CA TRP A 5 -3.20 13.53 8.58
C TRP A 5 -4.34 14.35 7.97
N ASN A 6 -4.86 15.34 8.68
CA ASN A 6 -5.86 16.25 8.15
C ASN A 6 -5.27 17.13 7.03
N ALA A 7 -4.06 17.66 7.21
CA ALA A 7 -3.34 18.40 6.16
C ALA A 7 -2.97 17.49 4.97
N ALA A 8 -2.48 16.27 5.22
CA ALA A 8 -2.13 15.33 4.16
C ALA A 8 -3.36 14.87 3.34
N ARG A 9 -4.51 14.69 4.01
CA ARG A 9 -5.77 14.28 3.37
C ARG A 9 -6.54 15.44 2.74
N ALA A 10 -6.18 16.68 3.02
CA ALA A 10 -6.83 17.83 2.44
C ALA A 10 -6.75 17.76 0.92
N THR A 11 -7.88 17.85 0.23
CA THR A 11 -7.99 17.69 -1.22
C THR A 11 -7.96 19.01 -1.98
N THR A 12 -8.20 20.13 -1.30
CA THR A 12 -8.20 21.48 -1.87
C THR A 12 -7.16 22.37 -1.19
N MET A 13 -6.67 23.38 -1.90
CA MET A 13 -5.68 24.33 -1.38
C MET A 13 -6.18 25.11 -0.15
N PRO A 14 -7.40 25.67 -0.13
CA PRO A 14 -7.89 26.40 1.05
C PRO A 14 -8.01 25.50 2.29
N MET A 15 -8.50 24.26 2.11
CA MET A 15 -8.57 23.31 3.23
C MET A 15 -7.18 22.92 3.72
N TRP A 16 -6.22 22.74 2.81
CA TRP A 16 -4.84 22.47 3.18
C TRP A 16 -4.20 23.62 3.96
N GLN A 17 -4.38 24.87 3.51
CA GLN A 17 -3.87 26.06 4.20
C GLN A 17 -4.42 26.17 5.62
N ASN A 18 -5.72 25.94 5.82
CA ASN A 18 -6.28 25.92 7.17
C ASN A 18 -5.67 24.80 8.02
N LYS A 19 -5.49 23.60 7.46
CA LYS A 19 -4.99 22.44 8.23
C LYS A 19 -3.49 22.45 8.48
N ILE A 20 -2.72 23.14 7.67
CA ILE A 20 -1.28 23.31 7.91
C ILE A 20 -1.03 24.37 8.98
N GLU A 21 -1.87 25.42 9.07
CA GLU A 21 -1.80 26.39 10.16
C GLU A 21 -2.17 25.75 11.50
N ASP A 22 -3.25 24.94 11.55
CA ASP A 22 -3.61 24.15 12.74
C ASP A 22 -2.42 23.27 13.22
N LEU A 23 -1.59 22.78 12.30
CA LEU A 23 -0.41 21.98 12.63
C LEU A 23 0.73 22.85 13.16
N LYS A 24 0.95 24.01 12.56
CA LYS A 24 2.00 24.96 12.95
C LYS A 24 1.76 25.51 14.36
N GLU A 25 0.52 25.87 14.68
CA GLU A 25 0.12 26.30 16.03
C GLU A 25 0.34 25.19 17.07
N LEU A 26 0.09 23.93 16.70
CA LEU A 26 0.25 22.79 17.59
C LEU A 26 1.73 22.41 17.80
N ASN A 27 2.52 22.42 16.73
CA ASN A 27 3.93 22.05 16.73
C ASN A 27 4.66 22.67 15.53
N ASN A 28 5.37 23.76 15.79
CA ASN A 28 6.12 24.50 14.77
C ASN A 28 7.30 23.69 14.20
N GLU A 29 8.00 22.88 15.01
CA GLU A 29 9.11 22.05 14.52
C GLU A 29 8.62 21.00 13.50
N ALA A 30 7.47 20.37 13.77
CA ALA A 30 6.85 19.42 12.86
C ALA A 30 6.36 20.10 11.56
N TYR A 31 5.90 21.34 11.66
CA TYR A 31 5.57 22.16 10.49
C TYR A 31 6.82 22.45 9.65
N GLU A 32 7.90 22.96 10.24
CA GLU A 32 9.16 23.27 9.56
C GLU A 32 9.74 22.04 8.85
N TRP A 33 9.68 20.87 9.49
CA TRP A 33 10.12 19.61 8.88
C TRP A 33 9.29 19.22 7.64
N LEU A 34 7.98 19.48 7.65
CA LEU A 34 7.11 19.22 6.50
C LEU A 34 7.26 20.27 5.40
N ASP A 35 7.48 21.52 5.78
CA ASP A 35 7.65 22.65 4.86
C ASP A 35 8.96 22.52 4.07
N ALA A 36 9.98 21.92 4.68
CA ALA A 36 11.21 21.53 3.98
C ALA A 36 10.99 20.49 2.87
N LYS A 37 9.83 19.82 2.83
CA LYS A 37 9.49 18.79 1.83
C LYS A 37 8.51 19.34 0.81
N SER A 38 8.64 18.86 -0.43
CA SER A 38 7.67 19.25 -1.46
C SER A 38 6.28 18.73 -1.09
N THR A 39 5.32 19.65 -0.94
CA THR A 39 3.93 19.32 -0.57
C THR A 39 3.27 18.38 -1.58
N SER A 40 3.75 18.39 -2.83
CA SER A 40 3.34 17.49 -3.91
C SER A 40 3.66 16.01 -3.64
N GLN A 41 4.53 15.69 -2.68
CA GLN A 41 4.91 14.32 -2.33
C GLN A 41 4.02 13.72 -1.25
N TRP A 42 3.33 14.53 -0.44
CA TRP A 42 2.65 14.02 0.77
C TRP A 42 1.22 14.53 0.98
N SER A 43 0.80 15.61 0.31
CA SER A 43 -0.57 16.14 0.45
C SER A 43 -1.41 16.02 -0.82
N ARG A 44 -2.63 15.52 -0.65
CA ARG A 44 -3.60 15.33 -1.74
C ARG A 44 -3.97 16.64 -2.44
N SER A 45 -3.91 17.78 -1.77
CA SER A 45 -4.22 19.10 -2.34
C SER A 45 -3.26 19.47 -3.47
N HIS A 46 -2.04 18.95 -3.44
CA HIS A 46 -0.99 19.23 -4.42
C HIS A 46 -0.78 18.09 -5.45
N PHE A 47 -1.50 16.97 -5.31
CA PHE A 47 -1.40 15.87 -6.26
C PHE A 47 -2.05 16.24 -7.60
N ARG A 48 -1.50 15.71 -8.69
CA ARG A 48 -2.09 15.83 -10.02
C ARG A 48 -3.36 15.00 -10.12
N GLU A 49 -4.32 15.46 -10.93
CA GLU A 49 -5.57 14.76 -11.15
C GLU A 49 -5.48 13.71 -12.27
N SER A 50 -4.37 13.63 -13.02
CA SER A 50 -4.20 12.64 -14.09
C SER A 50 -4.20 11.20 -13.57
N SER A 51 -3.60 10.97 -12.41
CA SER A 51 -3.49 9.65 -11.79
C SER A 51 -4.55 9.50 -10.71
N LYS A 52 -5.41 8.48 -10.84
CA LYS A 52 -6.48 8.23 -9.87
C LYS A 52 -6.02 7.29 -8.78
N CYS A 53 -5.98 7.78 -7.55
CA CYS A 53 -5.59 6.96 -6.40
C CYS A 53 -6.29 7.42 -5.11
N ASP A 54 -7.02 6.50 -4.48
CA ASP A 54 -7.63 6.73 -3.16
C ASP A 54 -6.66 6.46 -1.99
N ILE A 55 -5.53 5.79 -2.25
CA ILE A 55 -4.52 5.45 -1.26
C ILE A 55 -3.56 6.63 -1.05
N LEU A 56 -3.32 6.99 0.20
CA LEU A 56 -2.33 8.00 0.61
C LEU A 56 -1.12 7.40 1.35
N LEU A 57 -1.24 6.14 1.78
CA LEU A 57 -0.29 5.47 2.67
C LEU A 57 0.67 4.55 1.89
N ASN A 58 1.80 4.25 2.52
CA ASN A 58 2.78 3.26 2.08
C ASN A 58 2.30 1.79 2.14
N ASN A 59 0.99 1.55 2.25
CA ASN A 59 0.41 0.22 2.40
C ASN A 59 0.82 -0.74 1.27
N LEU A 60 1.11 -0.21 0.07
CA LEU A 60 1.54 -1.04 -1.07
C LEU A 60 2.94 -1.61 -0.86
N CYS A 61 3.92 -0.79 -0.46
CA CYS A 61 5.27 -1.29 -0.20
C CYS A 61 5.31 -2.17 1.04
N GLU A 62 4.54 -1.84 2.08
CA GLU A 62 4.47 -2.67 3.29
C GLU A 62 3.88 -4.06 2.98
N ALA A 63 2.77 -4.11 2.21
CA ALA A 63 2.18 -5.37 1.79
C ALA A 63 3.12 -6.18 0.88
N PHE A 64 3.80 -5.51 -0.06
CA PHE A 64 4.78 -6.17 -0.92
C PHE A 64 5.96 -6.72 -0.12
N ASN A 65 6.58 -5.90 0.73
CA ASN A 65 7.71 -6.30 1.56
C ASN A 65 7.32 -7.48 2.46
N SER A 66 6.14 -7.41 3.11
CA SER A 66 5.60 -8.50 3.92
C SER A 66 5.48 -9.81 3.14
N SER A 67 5.03 -9.74 1.87
CA SER A 67 4.84 -10.92 1.02
C SER A 67 6.13 -11.62 0.58
N ILE A 68 7.29 -10.94 0.68
CA ILE A 68 8.58 -11.47 0.23
C ILE A 68 9.59 -11.69 1.36
N VAL A 69 9.26 -11.35 2.61
CA VAL A 69 10.17 -11.54 3.77
C VAL A 69 10.68 -12.97 3.83
N ASN A 70 9.80 -13.96 3.72
CA ASN A 70 10.17 -15.38 3.78
C ASN A 70 11.04 -15.83 2.59
N ALA A 71 10.94 -15.14 1.45
CA ALA A 71 11.79 -15.41 0.29
C ALA A 71 13.21 -14.86 0.49
N TRP A 72 13.35 -13.71 1.15
CA TRP A 72 14.63 -13.02 1.37
C TRP A 72 15.60 -13.78 2.28
N GLU A 73 15.09 -14.69 3.09
CA GLU A 73 15.90 -15.54 3.96
C GLU A 73 16.54 -16.72 3.22
N LYS A 74 16.17 -16.95 1.95
CA LYS A 74 16.63 -18.07 1.13
C LYS A 74 17.84 -17.69 0.27
N PRO A 75 18.61 -18.68 -0.22
CA PRO A 75 19.62 -18.46 -1.27
C PRO A 75 19.00 -17.77 -2.51
N ILE A 76 19.81 -17.03 -3.27
CA ILE A 76 19.33 -16.17 -4.38
C ILE A 76 18.42 -16.90 -5.37
N LEU A 77 18.78 -18.12 -5.78
CA LEU A 77 17.97 -18.94 -6.70
C LEU A 77 16.61 -19.29 -6.07
N SER A 78 16.62 -19.79 -4.84
CA SER A 78 15.40 -20.14 -4.10
C SER A 78 14.53 -18.91 -3.79
N MET A 79 15.13 -17.74 -3.57
CA MET A 79 14.42 -16.47 -3.38
C MET A 79 13.67 -16.08 -4.66
N LEU A 80 14.38 -16.05 -5.80
CA LEU A 80 13.79 -15.70 -7.09
C LEU A 80 12.69 -16.69 -7.49
N GLU A 81 12.91 -17.98 -7.28
CA GLU A 81 11.93 -19.02 -7.57
C GLU A 81 10.67 -18.89 -6.68
N GLN A 82 10.83 -18.59 -5.39
CA GLN A 82 9.70 -18.32 -4.51
C GLN A 82 8.91 -17.08 -4.93
N ILE A 83 9.59 -16.00 -5.33
CA ILE A 83 8.94 -14.77 -5.80
C ILE A 83 8.18 -15.06 -7.10
N ARG A 84 8.79 -15.77 -8.05
CA ARG A 84 8.16 -16.20 -9.31
C ARG A 84 6.89 -17.01 -9.04
N PHE A 85 6.99 -18.02 -8.17
CA PHE A 85 5.87 -18.87 -7.78
C PHE A 85 4.73 -18.08 -7.11
N ASN A 86 5.06 -17.19 -6.16
CA ASN A 86 4.08 -16.36 -5.49
C ASN A 86 3.34 -15.43 -6.47
N LEU A 87 4.06 -14.83 -7.42
CA LEU A 87 3.47 -14.00 -8.46
C LEU A 87 2.59 -14.82 -9.40
N MET A 88 3.04 -15.99 -9.83
CA MET A 88 2.30 -16.89 -10.70
C MET A 88 0.94 -17.26 -10.10
N ILE A 89 0.91 -17.72 -8.84
CA ILE A 89 -0.34 -18.02 -8.12
C ILE A 89 -1.21 -16.77 -7.98
N ARG A 90 -0.60 -15.63 -7.60
CA ARG A 90 -1.34 -14.38 -7.41
C ARG A 90 -2.04 -13.93 -8.68
N MET A 91 -1.39 -14.03 -9.84
CA MET A 91 -1.98 -13.62 -11.12
C MET A 91 -3.20 -14.48 -11.46
N VAL A 92 -3.12 -15.81 -11.29
CA VAL A 92 -4.25 -16.71 -11.53
C VAL A 92 -5.39 -16.44 -10.55
N ASN A 93 -5.10 -16.37 -9.24
CA ASN A 93 -6.11 -16.06 -8.23
C ASN A 93 -6.83 -14.74 -8.51
N LYS A 94 -6.09 -13.72 -8.98
CA LYS A 94 -6.68 -12.42 -9.32
C LYS A 94 -7.59 -12.50 -10.54
N LYS A 95 -7.25 -13.28 -11.58
CA LYS A 95 -8.14 -13.56 -12.71
C LYS A 95 -9.42 -14.28 -12.27
N GLU A 96 -9.29 -15.29 -11.42
CA GLU A 96 -10.46 -16.04 -10.93
C GLU A 96 -11.36 -15.23 -10.00
N GLU A 97 -10.80 -14.26 -9.25
CA GLU A 97 -11.57 -13.31 -8.46
C GLU A 97 -12.46 -12.43 -9.35
N ASP A 98 -11.99 -12.02 -10.53
CA ASP A 98 -12.73 -11.17 -11.47
C ASP A 98 -14.06 -11.79 -11.91
N ALA A 99 -14.05 -13.09 -12.16
CA ALA A 99 -15.24 -13.86 -12.53
C ALA A 99 -16.33 -13.81 -11.45
N LYS A 100 -15.96 -13.57 -10.18
CA LYS A 100 -16.86 -13.55 -9.02
C LYS A 100 -17.44 -12.17 -8.73
N TRP A 101 -17.03 -11.13 -9.45
CA TRP A 101 -17.53 -9.77 -9.20
C TRP A 101 -18.99 -9.63 -9.63
N LYS A 102 -19.82 -9.11 -8.72
CA LYS A 102 -21.25 -8.81 -8.96
C LYS A 102 -21.49 -7.47 -9.65
N THR A 103 -20.46 -6.63 -9.66
CA THR A 103 -20.50 -5.27 -10.18
C THR A 103 -19.34 -5.08 -11.16
N ASP A 104 -19.46 -4.06 -11.98
CA ASP A 104 -18.42 -3.64 -12.93
C ASP A 104 -17.14 -3.10 -12.26
N VAL A 105 -17.17 -2.89 -10.95
CA VAL A 105 -16.00 -2.50 -10.13
C VAL A 105 -15.78 -3.51 -9.01
N GLY A 106 -14.56 -3.54 -8.48
CA GLY A 106 -14.17 -4.52 -7.48
C GLY A 106 -14.77 -4.28 -6.09
N PRO A 107 -14.83 -5.32 -5.23
CA PRO A 107 -15.43 -5.23 -3.89
C PRO A 107 -14.85 -4.11 -3.01
N ARG A 108 -13.56 -3.80 -3.16
CA ARG A 108 -12.90 -2.70 -2.43
C ARG A 108 -13.51 -1.35 -2.81
N ILE A 109 -13.76 -1.11 -4.10
CA ILE A 109 -14.32 0.14 -4.61
C ILE A 109 -15.79 0.26 -4.21
N VAL A 110 -16.56 -0.84 -4.29
CA VAL A 110 -17.93 -0.90 -3.77
C VAL A 110 -17.99 -0.46 -2.31
N LYS A 111 -17.11 -0.99 -1.45
CA LYS A 111 -17.03 -0.59 -0.04
C LYS A 111 -16.69 0.90 0.15
N ILE A 112 -15.85 1.48 -0.69
CA ILE A 112 -15.53 2.91 -0.64
C ILE A 112 -16.76 3.75 -1.02
N VAL A 113 -17.47 3.35 -2.08
CA VAL A 113 -18.70 4.00 -2.51
C VAL A 113 -19.78 3.94 -1.42
N GLU A 114 -19.98 2.77 -0.81
CA GLU A 114 -20.90 2.59 0.32
C GLU A 114 -20.51 3.46 1.52
N LYS A 115 -19.21 3.55 1.84
CA LYS A 115 -18.71 4.45 2.88
C LYS A 115 -19.00 5.91 2.56
N ASN A 116 -18.77 6.34 1.32
CA ASN A 116 -19.05 7.69 0.86
C ASN A 116 -20.56 7.99 0.88
N ARG A 117 -21.39 6.99 0.59
CA ARG A 117 -22.86 7.10 0.62
C ARG A 117 -23.37 7.47 2.02
N LYS A 118 -22.70 7.03 3.08
CA LYS A 118 -23.07 7.40 4.45
C LYS A 118 -23.08 8.92 4.67
N ALA A 119 -22.28 9.70 3.92
CA ALA A 119 -22.22 11.15 4.06
C ALA A 119 -23.52 11.86 3.66
N LEU A 120 -24.39 11.23 2.87
CA LEU A 120 -25.62 11.82 2.36
C LEU A 120 -26.58 12.28 3.46
N ARG A 121 -26.53 11.66 4.63
CA ARG A 121 -27.33 12.04 5.81
C ARG A 121 -27.13 13.50 6.25
N TYR A 122 -26.07 14.16 5.79
CA TYR A 122 -25.74 15.54 6.10
C TYR A 122 -25.68 16.46 4.87
N LEU A 123 -26.11 15.98 3.71
CA LEU A 123 -26.02 16.70 2.45
C LEU A 123 -27.40 16.96 1.86
N TYR A 124 -27.57 18.15 1.30
CA TYR A 124 -28.75 18.56 0.56
C TYR A 124 -28.34 18.98 -0.85
N ALA A 125 -29.04 18.47 -1.86
CA ALA A 125 -28.75 18.75 -3.26
C ALA A 125 -29.77 19.71 -3.87
N THR A 126 -29.26 20.74 -4.54
CA THR A 126 -30.05 21.69 -5.33
C THR A 126 -29.61 21.58 -6.78
N TYR A 127 -30.55 21.24 -7.66
CA TYR A 127 -30.28 21.08 -9.09
C TYR A 127 -30.29 22.43 -9.79
N SER A 128 -29.22 22.76 -10.51
CA SER A 128 -29.08 24.04 -11.22
C SER A 128 -29.29 23.93 -12.74
N GLY A 129 -29.62 22.75 -13.27
CA GLY A 129 -29.71 22.49 -14.71
C GLY A 129 -28.47 21.77 -15.24
N ASP A 130 -28.53 21.23 -16.46
CA ASP A 130 -27.41 20.59 -17.19
C ASP A 130 -26.59 19.54 -16.40
N LYS A 131 -27.27 18.75 -15.55
CA LYS A 131 -26.61 17.79 -14.63
C LYS A 131 -25.58 18.44 -13.68
N ARG A 132 -25.79 19.72 -13.34
CA ARG A 132 -25.04 20.47 -12.34
C ARG A 132 -25.85 20.63 -11.05
N PHE A 133 -25.13 20.64 -9.94
CA PHE A 133 -25.71 20.67 -8.61
C PHE A 133 -24.90 21.55 -7.66
N GLU A 134 -25.62 22.27 -6.82
CA GLU A 134 -25.10 22.80 -5.57
C GLU A 134 -25.40 21.80 -4.45
N ILE A 135 -24.36 21.36 -3.74
CA ILE A 135 -24.48 20.44 -2.61
C ILE A 135 -24.11 21.16 -1.32
N ARG A 136 -25.08 21.31 -0.43
CA ARG A 136 -24.93 22.00 0.85
C ARG A 136 -24.83 21.02 2.00
N HIS A 137 -23.85 21.19 2.86
CA HIS A 137 -23.78 20.46 4.12
C HIS A 137 -24.68 21.11 5.17
N ILE A 138 -25.55 20.33 5.81
CA ILE A 138 -26.63 20.84 6.67
C ILE A 138 -26.11 21.55 7.92
N TYR A 139 -25.04 21.04 8.55
CA TYR A 139 -24.48 21.64 9.78
C TYR A 139 -23.46 22.76 9.53
N SER A 140 -22.44 22.51 8.71
CA SER A 140 -21.40 23.51 8.46
C SER A 140 -21.78 24.60 7.46
N GLY A 141 -22.86 24.40 6.69
CA GLY A 141 -23.24 25.30 5.60
C GLY A 141 -22.29 25.27 4.39
N HIS A 142 -21.22 24.46 4.42
CA HIS A 142 -20.26 24.36 3.32
C HIS A 142 -20.96 23.94 2.03
N ILE A 143 -20.61 24.62 0.95
CA ILE A 143 -21.20 24.41 -0.38
C ILE A 143 -20.17 23.76 -1.29
N ASN A 144 -20.60 22.76 -2.06
CA ASN A 144 -19.81 22.16 -3.11
C ASN A 144 -20.56 22.13 -4.43
N ALA A 145 -19.91 22.55 -5.50
CA ALA A 145 -20.42 22.41 -6.86
C ALA A 145 -20.08 21.03 -7.42
N VAL A 146 -21.03 20.40 -8.11
CA VAL A 146 -20.85 19.14 -8.83
C VAL A 146 -21.28 19.35 -10.28
N ASP A 147 -20.45 18.93 -11.22
CA ASP A 147 -20.79 18.83 -12.65
C ASP A 147 -20.59 17.36 -13.07
N LEU A 148 -21.70 16.67 -13.34
CA LEU A 148 -21.67 15.26 -13.71
C LEU A 148 -21.19 15.03 -15.15
N VAL A 149 -21.34 16.01 -16.05
CA VAL A 149 -20.89 15.91 -17.44
C VAL A 149 -19.38 16.09 -17.51
N ALA A 150 -18.87 17.14 -16.89
CA ALA A 150 -17.43 17.40 -16.79
C ALA A 150 -16.71 16.42 -15.85
N LYS A 151 -17.47 15.61 -15.09
CA LYS A 151 -16.98 14.71 -14.03
C LYS A 151 -16.13 15.43 -12.99
N THR A 152 -16.62 16.59 -12.52
CA THR A 152 -15.92 17.41 -11.51
C THR A 152 -16.74 17.63 -10.25
N CYS A 153 -16.03 17.81 -9.14
CA CYS A 153 -16.60 18.28 -7.88
C CYS A 153 -15.63 19.26 -7.21
N SER A 154 -16.12 20.37 -6.67
CA SER A 154 -15.27 21.37 -5.99
C SER A 154 -14.54 20.82 -4.77
N CYS A 155 -15.01 19.71 -4.17
CA CYS A 155 -14.27 19.04 -3.09
C CYS A 155 -13.00 18.33 -3.57
N ARG A 156 -12.82 18.16 -4.89
CA ARG A 156 -11.66 17.57 -5.57
C ARG A 156 -11.35 16.10 -5.26
N SER A 157 -12.01 15.51 -4.27
CA SER A 157 -11.87 14.10 -3.90
C SER A 157 -12.19 13.16 -5.05
N TRP A 158 -13.19 13.49 -5.88
CA TRP A 158 -13.57 12.65 -7.02
C TRP A 158 -12.49 12.66 -8.10
N GLN A 159 -11.96 13.83 -8.44
CA GLN A 159 -10.92 13.98 -9.45
C GLN A 159 -9.61 13.30 -9.04
N LEU A 160 -9.25 13.35 -7.75
CA LEU A 160 -8.03 12.72 -7.22
C LEU A 160 -8.15 11.21 -7.06
N SER A 161 -9.28 10.74 -6.54
CA SER A 161 -9.45 9.31 -6.24
C SER A 161 -9.97 8.52 -7.43
N GLY A 162 -10.66 9.16 -8.39
CA GLY A 162 -11.42 8.47 -9.43
C GLY A 162 -12.69 7.77 -8.93
N VAL A 163 -13.03 7.87 -7.64
CA VAL A 163 -14.21 7.26 -7.03
C VAL A 163 -15.20 8.37 -6.66
N SER A 164 -16.49 8.16 -6.94
CA SER A 164 -17.55 9.11 -6.63
C SER A 164 -17.54 9.50 -5.14
N CYS A 165 -17.40 10.80 -4.86
CA CYS A 165 -17.48 11.33 -3.50
C CYS A 165 -18.95 11.45 -3.03
N GLY A 166 -19.16 11.72 -1.74
CA GLY A 166 -20.51 11.87 -1.18
C GLY A 166 -21.37 12.92 -1.91
N HIS A 167 -20.78 14.02 -2.40
CA HIS A 167 -21.49 15.06 -3.14
C HIS A 167 -22.02 14.55 -4.49
N VAL A 168 -21.22 13.76 -5.21
CA VAL A 168 -21.60 13.16 -6.50
C VAL A 168 -22.71 12.14 -6.28
N ILE A 169 -22.57 11.29 -5.26
CA ILE A 169 -23.59 10.29 -4.90
C ILE A 169 -24.91 10.99 -4.54
N CYS A 170 -24.86 12.04 -3.72
CA CYS A 170 -26.03 12.86 -3.35
C CYS A 170 -26.71 13.47 -4.59
N SER A 171 -25.92 14.00 -5.54
CA SER A 171 -26.42 14.55 -6.80
C SER A 171 -27.23 13.51 -7.59
N LEU A 172 -26.68 12.30 -7.76
CA LEU A 172 -27.33 11.20 -8.48
C LEU A 172 -28.61 10.72 -7.79
N GLU A 173 -28.58 10.56 -6.47
CA GLU A 173 -29.75 10.12 -5.69
C GLU A 173 -30.88 11.14 -5.74
N SER A 174 -30.57 12.44 -5.70
CA SER A 174 -31.58 13.51 -5.81
C SER A 174 -32.39 13.48 -7.10
N ARG A 175 -31.84 12.85 -8.16
CA ARG A 175 -32.48 12.70 -9.47
C ARG A 175 -32.88 11.26 -9.79
N ARG A 176 -32.86 10.35 -8.80
CA ARG A 176 -33.17 8.92 -8.97
C ARG A 176 -32.27 8.22 -9.99
N MET A 177 -31.03 8.67 -10.14
CA MET A 177 -30.01 8.12 -11.05
C MET A 177 -29.03 7.17 -10.33
N SER A 178 -29.47 6.51 -9.26
CA SER A 178 -28.60 5.67 -8.43
C SER A 178 -28.07 4.42 -9.16
N SER A 179 -28.81 3.93 -10.16
CA SER A 179 -28.37 2.83 -11.05
C SER A 179 -27.07 3.16 -11.78
N ASP A 180 -26.88 4.44 -12.10
CA ASP A 180 -25.79 4.92 -12.95
C ASP A 180 -24.51 5.18 -12.14
N LEU A 181 -24.54 5.00 -10.82
CA LEU A 181 -23.45 5.37 -9.92
C LEU A 181 -22.10 4.78 -10.35
N MET A 182 -22.11 3.54 -10.85
CA MET A 182 -20.88 2.90 -11.30
C MET A 182 -20.28 3.59 -12.54
N LEU A 183 -21.07 4.24 -13.40
CA LEU A 183 -20.57 5.01 -14.55
C LEU A 183 -19.73 6.24 -14.13
N TYR A 184 -19.87 6.68 -12.89
CA TYR A 184 -19.13 7.80 -12.31
C TYR A 184 -17.90 7.36 -11.50
N VAL A 185 -17.53 6.09 -11.59
CA VAL A 185 -16.22 5.58 -11.17
C VAL A 185 -15.29 5.54 -12.38
N SER A 186 -14.05 6.00 -12.20
CA SER A 186 -13.02 6.06 -13.25
C SER A 186 -12.70 4.69 -13.84
N ASP A 187 -12.33 4.67 -15.12
CA ASP A 187 -12.15 3.46 -15.92
C ASP A 187 -11.04 2.53 -15.39
N CYS A 188 -10.03 3.10 -14.72
CA CYS A 188 -8.96 2.35 -14.07
C CYS A 188 -9.42 1.39 -12.94
N TYR A 189 -10.64 1.55 -12.44
CA TYR A 189 -11.23 0.66 -11.41
C TYR A 189 -12.22 -0.35 -11.97
N LYS A 190 -12.43 -0.33 -13.28
CA LYS A 190 -13.38 -1.18 -13.99
C LYS A 190 -12.83 -2.57 -14.19
N LYS A 191 -13.76 -3.50 -14.41
CA LYS A 191 -13.47 -4.90 -14.70
C LYS A 191 -12.47 -5.06 -15.84
N ASP A 192 -12.65 -4.30 -16.91
CA ASP A 192 -11.76 -4.32 -18.07
C ASP A 192 -10.30 -3.91 -17.74
N ALA A 193 -10.10 -2.81 -17.01
CA ALA A 193 -8.76 -2.40 -16.57
C ALA A 193 -8.12 -3.43 -15.62
N TYR A 194 -8.91 -4.01 -14.72
CA TYR A 194 -8.48 -5.08 -13.83
C TYR A 194 -8.07 -6.33 -14.61
N TRP A 195 -8.90 -6.78 -15.55
CA TRP A 195 -8.63 -7.90 -16.44
C TRP A 195 -7.31 -7.70 -17.20
N ARG A 196 -7.13 -6.55 -17.87
CA ARG A 196 -5.88 -6.25 -18.61
C ARG A 196 -4.64 -6.27 -17.71
N THR A 197 -4.77 -5.79 -16.48
CA THR A 197 -3.66 -5.78 -15.51
C THR A 197 -3.19 -7.19 -15.16
N TYR A 198 -4.13 -8.13 -15.06
CA TYR A 198 -3.82 -9.51 -14.68
C TYR A 198 -3.77 -10.46 -15.87
N LEU A 199 -4.13 -10.05 -17.08
CA LEU A 199 -4.19 -10.87 -18.29
C LEU A 199 -2.88 -11.65 -18.57
N PRO A 200 -1.67 -11.06 -18.45
CA PRO A 200 -0.44 -11.82 -18.66
C PRO A 200 -0.34 -13.01 -17.69
N SER A 201 0.38 -14.07 -18.09
CA SER A 201 0.62 -15.24 -17.24
C SER A 201 2.12 -15.48 -17.14
N ILE A 202 2.58 -15.82 -15.93
CA ILE A 202 3.93 -16.36 -15.76
C ILE A 202 3.88 -17.83 -16.15
N CYS A 203 4.62 -18.20 -17.19
CA CYS A 203 4.68 -19.59 -17.66
C CYS A 203 5.29 -20.52 -16.60
N PRO A 204 4.83 -21.78 -16.54
CA PRO A 204 5.52 -22.81 -15.77
C PRO A 204 6.93 -23.02 -16.32
N MET A 205 7.85 -23.41 -15.44
CA MET A 205 9.24 -23.73 -15.78
C MET A 205 9.46 -25.20 -15.43
N THR A 206 10.25 -25.89 -16.25
CA THR A 206 10.69 -27.25 -15.94
C THR A 206 11.66 -27.25 -14.76
N GLY A 207 11.93 -28.40 -14.15
CA GLY A 207 12.94 -28.49 -13.09
C GLY A 207 14.37 -28.43 -13.65
N PRO A 208 15.37 -28.21 -12.79
CA PRO A 208 16.78 -28.09 -13.16
C PRO A 208 17.31 -29.23 -14.04
N GLU A 209 16.74 -30.42 -13.89
CA GLU A 209 17.07 -31.64 -14.64
C GLU A 209 16.74 -31.55 -16.14
N LEU A 210 15.85 -30.63 -16.54
CA LEU A 210 15.46 -30.40 -17.93
C LEU A 210 15.94 -29.03 -18.46
N TRP A 211 16.74 -28.30 -17.70
CA TRP A 211 17.24 -26.99 -18.14
C TRP A 211 18.33 -27.15 -19.21
N PRO A 212 18.38 -26.25 -20.21
CA PRO A 212 19.46 -26.23 -21.19
C PRO A 212 20.83 -26.12 -20.50
N ASN A 213 21.84 -26.75 -21.08
CA ASN A 213 23.17 -26.81 -20.50
C ASN A 213 23.72 -25.38 -20.23
N PRO A 214 24.12 -25.05 -18.98
CA PRO A 214 24.54 -23.71 -18.59
C PRO A 214 25.85 -23.24 -19.23
N SER A 215 26.57 -24.13 -19.94
CA SER A 215 27.79 -23.84 -20.70
C SER A 215 27.60 -22.76 -21.78
N GLN A 216 26.37 -22.43 -22.15
CA GLN A 216 26.07 -21.35 -23.09
C GLN A 216 26.05 -19.94 -22.45
N HIS A 217 25.93 -19.84 -21.11
CA HIS A 217 25.87 -18.58 -20.37
C HIS A 217 26.54 -18.68 -18.98
N PRO A 218 27.89 -18.74 -18.89
CA PRO A 218 28.58 -18.80 -17.61
C PRO A 218 28.37 -17.50 -16.82
N LEU A 219 27.63 -17.58 -15.71
CA LEU A 219 27.57 -16.51 -14.72
C LEU A 219 28.78 -16.64 -13.80
N ALA A 220 29.68 -15.65 -13.83
CA ALA A 220 30.76 -15.59 -12.86
C ALA A 220 30.19 -15.48 -11.43
N PRO A 221 30.72 -16.23 -10.45
CA PRO A 221 30.29 -16.06 -9.07
C PRO A 221 30.55 -14.62 -8.62
N PRO A 222 29.69 -14.04 -7.77
CA PRO A 222 29.93 -12.72 -7.22
C PRO A 222 31.30 -12.69 -6.52
N PRO A 223 32.11 -11.63 -6.68
CA PRO A 223 33.38 -11.52 -6.00
C PRO A 223 33.18 -11.65 -4.48
N ILE A 224 33.83 -12.65 -3.89
CA ILE A 224 33.73 -12.94 -2.45
C ILE A 224 34.41 -11.80 -1.69
N LYS A 225 33.63 -10.84 -1.20
CA LYS A 225 34.11 -9.87 -0.21
C LYS A 225 34.15 -10.55 1.16
N LYS A 226 35.35 -10.70 1.74
CA LYS A 226 35.51 -11.04 3.16
C LYS A 226 34.90 -9.92 3.99
N MET A 227 33.66 -10.13 4.44
CA MET A 227 33.03 -9.21 5.38
C MET A 227 33.64 -9.41 6.78
N PRO A 228 33.76 -8.36 7.60
CA PRO A 228 34.09 -8.48 9.01
C PRO A 228 33.21 -9.55 9.66
N GLY A 229 33.85 -10.45 10.41
CA GLY A 229 33.20 -11.64 10.97
C GLY A 229 31.90 -11.31 11.69
N ARG A 230 30.86 -12.09 11.39
CA ARG A 230 29.55 -12.05 12.04
C ARG A 230 29.71 -12.01 13.57
N PRO A 231 29.15 -11.02 14.30
CA PRO A 231 29.07 -11.09 15.75
C PRO A 231 28.31 -12.36 16.16
N LYS A 232 28.90 -13.19 17.02
CA LYS A 232 28.27 -14.42 17.51
C LYS A 232 27.00 -14.03 18.28
N LYS A 233 25.86 -14.62 17.92
CA LYS A 233 24.57 -14.41 18.63
C LYS A 233 24.58 -15.00 20.05
N VAL A 234 25.51 -15.91 20.35
CA VAL A 234 25.64 -16.56 21.64
C VAL A 234 27.09 -16.43 22.11
N ARG A 235 27.26 -15.93 23.35
CA ARG A 235 28.54 -15.91 24.05
C ARG A 235 29.04 -17.34 24.20
N GLN A 236 30.27 -17.61 23.76
CA GLN A 236 30.96 -18.84 24.14
C GLN A 236 31.34 -18.74 25.62
N ARG A 237 30.84 -19.68 26.42
CA ARG A 237 31.25 -19.84 27.81
C ARG A 237 32.72 -20.28 27.84
N LYS A 238 33.50 -19.74 28.78
CA LYS A 238 34.88 -20.21 29.04
C LYS A 238 34.81 -21.58 29.74
N GLN A 239 35.90 -22.36 29.65
CA GLN A 239 35.97 -23.72 30.18
C GLN A 239 35.64 -23.85 31.69
N ASP A 240 35.67 -22.75 32.45
CA ASP A 240 35.47 -22.75 33.90
C ASP A 240 34.04 -22.44 34.39
N GLU A 241 33.06 -22.28 33.48
CA GLU A 241 31.65 -22.10 33.89
C GLU A 241 30.98 -23.44 34.22
N LYS A 242 30.81 -23.73 35.52
CA LYS A 242 30.20 -24.97 36.04
C LYS A 242 28.76 -25.19 35.54
N LEU A 243 28.45 -26.44 35.19
CA LEU A 243 27.12 -26.92 34.82
C LEU A 243 26.24 -27.09 36.09
N GLY A 244 25.02 -26.58 36.04
CA GLY A 244 23.96 -26.97 36.97
C GLY A 244 23.41 -28.35 36.62
N ASP A 245 23.01 -29.08 37.66
CA ASP A 245 22.86 -30.53 37.76
C ASP A 245 21.70 -31.18 36.96
N ALA A 246 21.99 -32.42 36.54
CA ALA A 246 21.20 -33.61 36.16
C ALA A 246 19.87 -33.56 35.37
N GLY A 247 19.79 -34.47 34.36
CA GLY A 247 18.59 -35.31 34.19
C GLY A 247 18.35 -36.02 32.84
N HIS A 248 19.04 -37.15 32.61
CA HIS A 248 18.61 -38.35 31.87
C HIS A 248 18.61 -38.41 30.31
N GLU A 249 19.41 -39.34 29.78
CA GLU A 249 19.36 -40.02 28.47
C GLU A 249 18.71 -41.43 28.68
N PRO A 250 18.20 -42.19 27.66
CA PRO A 250 19.03 -42.63 26.53
C PRO A 250 18.34 -42.86 25.15
N ASP A 251 19.23 -42.96 24.15
CA ASP A 251 19.25 -43.79 22.93
C ASP A 251 18.11 -43.77 21.88
N THR A 252 18.47 -43.40 20.64
CA THR A 252 18.85 -44.40 19.61
C THR A 252 19.34 -43.73 18.32
N ASN A 253 20.28 -44.40 17.70
CA ASN A 253 21.07 -44.05 16.52
C ASN A 253 20.29 -44.34 15.22
N HIS A 254 20.30 -43.45 14.23
CA HIS A 254 20.31 -43.80 12.80
C HIS A 254 20.76 -42.61 11.94
N GLY A 255 21.79 -42.85 11.12
CA GLY A 255 22.51 -41.84 10.37
C GLY A 255 21.73 -41.20 9.22
N SER A 256 22.01 -39.91 9.00
CA SER A 256 21.85 -39.24 7.71
C SER A 256 22.82 -38.07 7.63
N VAL A 257 23.47 -37.93 6.47
CA VAL A 257 24.48 -36.92 6.17
C VAL A 257 23.80 -35.55 6.07
N ASN A 258 24.06 -34.68 7.05
CA ASN A 258 23.52 -33.31 7.09
C ASN A 258 24.29 -32.39 6.13
N HIS A 259 23.62 -31.92 5.07
CA HIS A 259 23.97 -30.66 4.42
C HIS A 259 23.61 -29.51 5.37
N GLY A 260 24.62 -28.75 5.81
CA GLY A 260 24.49 -27.73 6.86
C GLY A 260 23.55 -26.55 6.50
N PRO A 261 23.00 -25.84 7.51
CA PRO A 261 21.97 -24.83 7.29
C PRO A 261 22.58 -23.52 6.77
N VAL A 262 22.12 -23.08 5.59
CA VAL A 262 22.39 -21.73 5.09
C VAL A 262 21.58 -20.74 5.93
N GLY A 263 22.27 -19.95 6.73
CA GLY A 263 21.66 -19.06 7.73
C GLY A 263 20.97 -17.82 7.17
N THR A 264 19.90 -17.43 7.84
CA THR A 264 19.02 -16.27 7.61
C THR A 264 19.75 -14.93 7.44
N LEU A 265 19.27 -14.11 6.49
CA LEU A 265 19.81 -12.80 6.11
C LEU A 265 19.63 -11.74 7.21
N THR A 266 20.65 -10.91 7.48
CA THR A 266 20.55 -9.82 8.47
C THR A 266 19.85 -8.58 7.91
N ARG A 267 19.16 -7.81 8.76
CA ARG A 267 18.41 -6.58 8.39
C ARG A 267 19.26 -5.56 7.61
N SER A 268 20.55 -5.46 7.93
CA SER A 268 21.52 -4.58 7.25
C SER A 268 21.97 -5.13 5.89
N ARG A 269 22.07 -6.45 5.71
CA ARG A 269 22.27 -7.07 4.39
C ARG A 269 21.04 -6.95 3.51
N ALA A 270 19.85 -7.13 4.10
CA ALA A 270 18.58 -6.89 3.41
C ALA A 270 18.47 -5.44 2.94
N LYS A 271 18.92 -4.47 3.75
CA LYS A 271 19.00 -3.05 3.36
C LYS A 271 19.96 -2.82 2.18
N LYS A 272 21.15 -3.42 2.22
CA LYS A 272 22.16 -3.32 1.15
C LYS A 272 21.67 -3.92 -0.17
N ILE A 273 21.09 -5.12 -0.13
CA ILE A 273 20.49 -5.76 -1.31
C ILE A 273 19.31 -4.93 -1.83
N LYS A 274 18.49 -4.37 -0.94
CA LYS A 274 17.43 -3.45 -1.31
C LYS A 274 18.01 -2.25 -2.06
N GLU A 275 19.02 -1.57 -1.52
CA GLU A 275 19.77 -0.44 -2.13
C GLU A 275 20.33 -0.80 -3.52
N ASP A 276 20.99 -1.95 -3.64
CA ASP A 276 21.61 -2.42 -4.87
C ASP A 276 20.55 -2.73 -5.96
N ILE A 277 19.41 -3.32 -5.58
CA ILE A 277 18.27 -3.50 -6.48
C ILE A 277 17.66 -2.15 -6.88
N GLN A 278 17.62 -1.15 -5.99
CA GLN A 278 17.17 0.20 -6.37
C GLN A 278 18.13 0.84 -7.38
N GLY A 279 19.44 0.65 -7.21
CA GLY A 279 20.47 1.09 -8.13
C GLY A 279 20.30 0.47 -9.52
N LEU A 280 20.09 -0.85 -9.58
CA LEU A 280 19.83 -1.58 -10.84
C LEU A 280 18.55 -1.13 -11.55
N VAL A 281 17.48 -0.88 -10.80
CA VAL A 281 16.24 -0.32 -11.35
C VAL A 281 16.45 1.10 -11.88
N LYS A 282 17.29 1.90 -11.22
CA LYS A 282 17.63 3.27 -11.63
C LYS A 282 18.50 3.28 -12.89
N THR A 283 19.45 2.37 -13.04
CA THR A 283 20.27 2.22 -14.25
C THR A 283 19.46 1.72 -15.45
N LEU A 284 18.57 0.74 -15.24
CA LEU A 284 17.63 0.30 -16.27
C LEU A 284 16.68 1.42 -16.73
N TRP A 285 16.41 2.40 -15.86
CA TRP A 285 15.61 3.58 -16.16
C TRP A 285 16.37 4.65 -16.97
N THR A 286 17.66 4.86 -16.68
CA THR A 286 18.51 5.81 -17.41
C THR A 286 18.90 5.31 -18.80
N ASP A 287 19.02 3.98 -18.97
CA ASP A 287 19.26 3.38 -20.29
C ASP A 287 18.00 3.39 -21.17
N ALA A 288 16.82 3.54 -20.54
CA ALA A 288 15.53 3.68 -21.20
C ALA A 288 15.18 5.14 -21.57
N ASP A 289 16.19 5.98 -21.85
CA ASP A 289 16.06 7.43 -22.08
C ASP A 289 15.14 7.76 -23.28
N ILE A 290 13.83 7.86 -23.00
CA ILE A 290 12.84 8.94 -23.19
C ILE A 290 12.83 9.77 -24.50
N ARG A 291 13.81 9.70 -25.41
CA ARG A 291 13.82 10.51 -26.63
C ARG A 291 13.27 9.82 -27.88
N ASN A 292 13.07 8.50 -27.86
CA ASN A 292 12.62 7.74 -29.04
C ASN A 292 11.40 6.83 -28.81
N MET A 293 10.64 6.98 -27.72
CA MET A 293 9.38 6.24 -27.55
C MET A 293 8.25 6.99 -28.27
N SER A 294 8.15 6.77 -29.57
CA SER A 294 7.04 7.27 -30.40
C SER A 294 5.71 6.75 -29.88
N ARG A 295 4.72 7.65 -29.80
CA ARG A 295 3.27 7.41 -29.69
C ARG A 295 2.82 6.03 -30.19
N THR A 296 2.79 5.05 -29.30
CA THR A 296 1.88 3.91 -29.32
C THR A 296 1.64 3.48 -27.88
N ASP A 297 0.41 3.07 -27.62
CA ASP A 297 -0.14 2.67 -26.33
C ASP A 297 0.76 1.70 -25.55
N GLU A 298 0.58 1.70 -24.22
CA GLU A 298 1.29 0.92 -23.19
C GLU A 298 2.42 1.66 -22.47
N VAL A 299 2.05 2.57 -21.57
CA VAL A 299 2.85 2.85 -20.37
C VAL A 299 2.52 1.76 -19.34
N PRO A 300 3.45 0.88 -18.93
CA PRO A 300 3.16 -0.14 -17.93
C PRO A 300 2.80 0.54 -16.59
N THR A 301 1.61 0.23 -16.07
CA THR A 301 1.03 0.78 -14.83
C THR A 301 1.95 0.70 -13.60
N TRP A 302 2.96 -0.17 -13.63
CA TRP A 302 4.00 -0.29 -12.60
C TRP A 302 4.94 0.92 -12.51
N VAL A 303 5.14 1.66 -13.61
CA VAL A 303 6.00 2.86 -13.69
C VAL A 303 5.46 3.99 -12.82
N HIS A 304 4.13 4.11 -12.69
CA HIS A 304 3.50 5.10 -11.79
C HIS A 304 3.47 4.67 -10.32
N LEU A 305 3.65 3.39 -10.01
CA LEU A 305 3.63 2.86 -8.64
C LEU A 305 4.97 3.04 -7.90
N ILE A 306 6.08 3.22 -8.62
CA ILE A 306 7.43 3.30 -8.05
C ILE A 306 7.86 4.75 -7.75
N GLN A 307 7.23 5.75 -8.36
CA GLN A 307 7.47 7.18 -8.06
C GLN A 307 7.12 7.58 -6.61
N ALA A 308 6.45 6.71 -5.85
CA ALA A 308 6.20 6.91 -4.42
C ALA A 308 7.39 6.56 -3.51
N LYS A 309 8.46 5.94 -4.03
CA LYS A 309 9.55 5.36 -3.23
C LYS A 309 10.46 6.39 -2.57
N GLU A 310 10.59 7.59 -3.15
CA GLU A 310 11.39 8.67 -2.57
C GLU A 310 10.72 9.32 -1.33
N GLY A 311 9.40 9.19 -1.18
CA GLY A 311 8.68 9.67 0.02
C GLY A 311 8.61 8.68 1.19
N VAL A 312 9.10 7.44 1.01
CA VAL A 312 8.89 6.33 1.97
C VAL A 312 9.97 6.24 3.05
N GLU A 313 11.22 6.60 2.75
CA GLU A 313 12.26 6.69 3.79
C GLU A 313 11.99 7.86 4.75
N GLU A 314 11.33 8.90 4.27
CA GLU A 314 11.10 10.14 5.02
C GLU A 314 9.93 10.05 6.01
N GLN A 315 8.92 9.19 5.75
CA GLN A 315 7.81 8.97 6.70
C GLN A 315 8.25 8.25 7.99
N PHE A 316 9.36 7.51 7.96
CA PHE A 316 9.94 6.91 9.16
C PHE A 316 10.62 7.95 10.05
N GLU A 317 11.23 8.99 9.47
CA GLU A 317 11.84 10.10 10.21
C GLU A 317 10.77 10.99 10.87
N ALA A 318 9.63 11.21 10.21
CA ALA A 318 8.48 11.92 10.81
C ALA A 318 7.97 11.25 12.10
N LYS A 319 7.89 9.91 12.10
CA LYS A 319 7.47 9.13 13.28
C LYS A 319 8.48 9.22 14.42
N ALA A 320 9.78 9.31 14.09
CA ALA A 320 10.84 9.46 15.07
C ALA A 320 10.87 10.88 15.69
N MET A 321 10.67 11.93 14.87
CA MET A 321 10.63 13.32 15.36
C MET A 321 9.41 13.61 16.25
N LEU A 322 8.30 12.93 16.04
CA LEU A 322 7.11 13.02 16.89
C LEU A 322 7.17 12.18 18.18
N GLY A 323 8.33 11.58 18.51
CA GLY A 323 8.54 10.84 19.75
C GLY A 323 7.78 9.50 19.86
N LEU A 324 7.30 8.94 18.74
CA LEU A 324 6.48 7.73 18.73
C LEU A 324 7.35 6.47 18.55
N ASN A 325 7.99 6.03 19.63
CA ASN A 325 8.58 4.69 19.67
C ASN A 325 7.52 3.64 20.00
N GLY A 326 7.20 2.82 18.99
CA GLY A 326 6.74 1.44 19.14
C GLY A 326 5.50 1.16 20.00
N GLN A 327 4.34 1.10 19.37
CA GLN A 327 3.34 0.10 19.72
C GLN A 327 2.91 -0.64 18.46
N HIS A 328 3.00 -1.97 18.53
CA HIS A 328 2.46 -2.92 17.58
C HIS A 328 1.04 -2.51 17.18
N CYS A 329 0.79 -2.38 15.88
CA CYS A 329 -0.57 -2.27 15.37
C CYS A 329 -1.18 -3.68 15.30
N ASP A 330 -1.32 -4.32 16.46
CA ASP A 330 -2.18 -5.48 16.62
C ASP A 330 -3.63 -4.97 16.73
N ARG A 331 -4.43 -5.38 15.75
CA ARG A 331 -5.82 -5.82 15.94
C ARG A 331 -6.66 -4.98 16.93
N MET A 332 -7.29 -3.90 16.45
CA MET A 332 -8.50 -3.40 17.09
C MET A 332 -9.67 -4.36 16.81
N GLY A 333 -9.71 -5.46 17.55
CA GLY A 333 -10.96 -6.03 18.01
C GLY A 333 -11.23 -5.47 19.39
N ILE A 334 -12.20 -4.57 19.51
CA ILE A 334 -12.78 -4.21 20.80
C ILE A 334 -14.24 -4.67 20.74
N ASN A 335 -14.44 -5.89 21.26
CA ASN A 335 -15.65 -6.26 21.95
C ASN A 335 -15.68 -5.48 23.26
N THR A 336 -16.76 -4.76 23.52
CA THR A 336 -17.20 -4.42 24.88
C THR A 336 -18.70 -4.59 24.93
N CYS A 337 -19.15 -5.78 25.31
CA CYS A 337 -20.48 -6.01 25.86
C CYS A 337 -20.54 -7.44 26.41
N ASP A 338 -20.41 -7.55 27.73
CA ASP A 338 -20.94 -8.59 28.62
C ASP A 338 -20.37 -8.26 30.02
N ARG A 339 -21.12 -8.10 31.11
CA ARG A 339 -22.45 -8.55 31.50
C ARG A 339 -22.99 -7.72 32.69
N ASN A 340 -24.31 -7.61 32.74
CA ASN A 340 -25.21 -7.69 33.91
C ASN A 340 -25.12 -6.67 35.05
N THR A 341 -26.20 -5.87 35.16
CA THR A 341 -26.95 -5.81 36.42
C THR A 341 -28.44 -5.50 36.19
N ALA A 342 -29.27 -6.43 36.68
CA ALA A 342 -30.59 -6.27 37.27
C ALA A 342 -31.72 -5.57 36.48
N VAL A 343 -32.61 -6.43 35.97
CA VAL A 343 -34.06 -6.20 35.90
C VAL A 343 -34.62 -6.12 37.32
N SER A 344 -35.33 -5.05 37.64
CA SER A 344 -36.41 -5.06 38.63
C SER A 344 -37.45 -4.01 38.25
N GLU A 345 -38.67 -4.49 38.08
CA GLU A 345 -39.91 -3.78 37.80
C GLU A 345 -40.23 -2.69 38.83
N ALA A 346 -40.83 -1.59 38.38
CA ALA A 346 -42.14 -1.10 38.84
C ALA A 346 -42.41 0.30 38.27
N GLU A 347 -43.50 0.42 37.50
CA GLU A 347 -44.31 1.64 37.38
C GLU A 347 -44.95 2.01 38.74
N PRO A 348 -45.54 3.21 38.91
CA PRO A 348 -45.75 4.30 37.95
C PRO A 348 -44.99 5.60 38.23
#